data_AF-A0A2K2U618-F1
#
_entry.id   AF-A0A2K2U618-F1
#
_cell.length_a   1.000
_cell.length_b   1.000
_cell.length_c   1.000
_cell.angle_alpha   90.00
_cell.angle_beta   90.00
_cell.angle_gamma   90.00
#
_symmetry.space_group_name_H-M   'P 1'
#
loop_
_entity.id
_entity.type
_entity.pdbx_description
1 polymer ?
#
loop_
_entity_poly.entity_id
_entity_poly.type
_entity_poly.pdbx_seq_one_letter_code
_entity_poly.pdbx_strand_id
1 'polypeptide(L)'
;MTLGYAVLLLIAGHVAGDFYAQTNRVAKGKRGSVKLLVIHCALYSLCMLPFSVCVFSGESIALAWLVLAASHALIDCLKGMVEGRGANPLTVFCVDQALHLACCIAVAVGLFSAHPLLDVTSLCVALVGQPFEGSAFAVALMLLVMWKPAAVFMRLLLHGVRVGGERCEGCGGEDDDEGLRAGRWIGMLERTIIAVLVVHGQFAAIAFVLTAKSIARFKMLDDKEFAECYLVGTLASCVIALVVPPLLQGIAGWV
;
A
#
# COMPACT_ATOMS: atom_id res chain seq x y z
N MET A 1 -18.51 -11.52 12.61
CA MET A 1 -17.39 -10.74 12.03
C MET A 1 -16.96 -9.71 13.07
N THR A 2 -15.65 -9.45 13.20
CA THR A 2 -15.10 -8.41 14.09
C THR A 2 -14.94 -7.09 13.33
N LEU A 3 -14.84 -5.96 14.04
CA LEU A 3 -14.56 -4.66 13.41
C LEU A 3 -13.21 -4.67 12.69
N GLY A 4 -12.18 -5.27 13.29
CA GLY A 4 -10.88 -5.45 12.64
C GLY A 4 -10.99 -6.19 11.31
N TYR A 5 -11.72 -7.30 11.25
CA TYR A 5 -11.91 -8.04 9.99
C TYR A 5 -12.71 -7.25 8.95
N ALA A 6 -13.73 -6.49 9.37
CA ALA A 6 -14.46 -5.58 8.48
C ALA A 6 -13.52 -4.53 7.86
N VAL A 7 -12.64 -3.93 8.67
CA VAL A 7 -11.62 -2.97 8.20
C VAL A 7 -10.67 -3.64 7.20
N LEU A 8 -10.17 -4.84 7.49
CA LEU A 8 -9.28 -5.56 6.56
C LEU A 8 -9.96 -5.88 5.23
N LEU A 9 -11.24 -6.23 5.23
CA LEU A 9 -12.01 -6.45 4.00
C LEU A 9 -12.13 -5.16 3.18
N LEU A 10 -12.46 -4.03 3.80
CA LEU A 10 -12.54 -2.76 3.06
C LEU A 10 -11.16 -2.30 2.55
N ILE A 11 -10.09 -2.48 3.34
CA ILE A 11 -8.72 -2.20 2.89
C ILE A 11 -8.33 -3.11 1.73
N ALA A 12 -8.68 -4.39 1.76
CA ALA A 12 -8.43 -5.31 0.66
C ALA A 12 -9.16 -4.88 -0.61
N GLY A 13 -10.43 -4.47 -0.49
CA GLY A 13 -11.17 -3.89 -1.61
C GLY A 13 -10.50 -2.64 -2.17
N HIS A 14 -10.04 -1.74 -1.29
CA HIS A 14 -9.35 -0.52 -1.71
C HIS A 14 -8.03 -0.84 -2.43
N VAL A 15 -7.19 -1.72 -1.87
CA VAL A 15 -5.93 -2.14 -2.49
C VAL A 15 -6.19 -2.81 -3.83
N ALA A 16 -7.18 -3.70 -3.91
CA ALA A 16 -7.55 -4.37 -5.15
C ALA A 16 -8.04 -3.37 -6.20
N GLY A 17 -8.95 -2.47 -5.86
CA GLY A 17 -9.52 -1.47 -6.75
C GLY A 17 -8.50 -0.44 -7.21
N ASP A 18 -7.75 0.15 -6.28
CA ASP A 18 -6.83 1.24 -6.59
C ASP A 18 -5.56 0.73 -7.27
N PHE A 19 -4.97 -0.41 -6.89
CA PHE A 19 -3.67 -0.86 -7.44
C PHE A 19 -3.76 -2.00 -8.46
N TYR A 20 -4.71 -2.90 -8.31
CA TYR A 20 -4.76 -4.13 -9.11
C TYR A 20 -5.77 -4.06 -10.26
N ALA A 21 -6.92 -3.40 -10.07
CA ALA A 21 -7.93 -3.24 -11.09
C ALA A 21 -7.59 -2.11 -12.09
N GLN A 22 -6.75 -1.14 -11.71
CA GLN A 22 -6.30 -0.11 -12.65
C GLN A 22 -5.30 -0.67 -13.67
N THR A 23 -5.50 -0.35 -14.95
CA THR A 23 -4.54 -0.69 -16.01
C THR A 23 -3.42 0.35 -16.11
N ASN A 24 -2.26 -0.02 -16.67
CA ASN A 24 -1.15 0.90 -16.90
C ASN A 24 -1.56 2.14 -17.73
N ARG A 25 -2.53 2.00 -18.64
CA ARG A 25 -3.06 3.11 -19.46
C ARG A 25 -3.84 4.11 -18.60
N VAL A 26 -4.71 3.60 -17.73
CA VAL A 26 -5.50 4.43 -16.80
C VAL A 26 -4.58 5.14 -15.80
N ALA A 27 -3.62 4.41 -15.21
CA ALA A 27 -2.67 4.97 -14.25
C ALA A 27 -1.84 6.13 -14.85
N LYS A 28 -1.37 5.99 -16.09
CA LYS A 28 -0.58 7.04 -16.77
C LYS A 28 -1.44 8.21 -17.26
N GLY A 29 -2.68 7.95 -17.67
CA GLY A 29 -3.53 8.95 -18.32
C GLY A 29 -4.55 9.67 -17.43
N LYS A 30 -4.83 9.17 -16.21
CA LYS A 30 -5.87 9.75 -15.34
C LYS A 30 -5.61 11.20 -14.91
N ARG A 31 -4.34 11.65 -14.93
CA ARG A 31 -3.98 13.06 -14.68
C ARG A 31 -4.46 14.03 -15.76
N GLY A 32 -4.50 13.61 -17.02
CA GLY A 32 -4.78 14.50 -18.16
C GLY A 32 -6.14 14.27 -18.81
N SER A 33 -6.92 13.30 -18.32
CA SER A 33 -8.18 12.91 -18.95
C SER A 33 -9.25 12.58 -17.91
N VAL A 34 -10.27 13.44 -17.83
CA VAL A 34 -11.47 13.22 -17.01
C VAL A 34 -12.11 11.88 -17.33
N LYS A 35 -12.11 11.46 -18.62
CA LYS A 35 -12.63 10.16 -19.03
C LYS A 35 -11.90 9.00 -18.35
N LEU A 36 -10.56 9.04 -18.31
CA LEU A 36 -9.76 8.00 -17.66
C LEU A 36 -9.91 8.01 -16.14
N LEU A 37 -10.09 9.19 -15.54
CA LEU A 37 -10.41 9.32 -14.11
C LEU A 37 -11.77 8.71 -13.78
N VAL A 38 -12.81 8.97 -14.58
CA VAL A 38 -14.14 8.37 -14.40
C VAL A 38 -14.10 6.85 -14.56
N ILE A 39 -13.38 6.33 -15.56
CA ILE A 39 -13.19 4.88 -15.73
C ILE A 39 -12.51 4.27 -14.50
N HIS A 40 -11.48 4.93 -13.96
CA HIS A 40 -10.81 4.48 -12.74
C HIS A 40 -11.76 4.40 -11.55
N CYS A 41 -12.51 5.48 -11.28
CA CYS A 41 -13.47 5.52 -10.18
C CYS A 41 -14.59 4.49 -10.35
N ALA A 42 -15.05 4.25 -11.57
CA ALA A 42 -16.04 3.22 -11.86
C ALA A 42 -15.50 1.81 -11.57
N LEU A 43 -14.28 1.50 -12.04
CA LEU A 43 -13.62 0.21 -11.75
C LEU A 43 -13.39 0.03 -10.25
N TYR A 44 -12.92 1.08 -9.57
CA TYR A 44 -12.77 1.08 -8.11
C TYR A 44 -14.10 0.77 -7.41
N SER A 45 -15.18 1.48 -7.78
CA SER A 45 -16.51 1.25 -7.19
C SER A 45 -17.00 -0.18 -7.40
N LEU A 46 -16.79 -0.75 -8.60
CA LEU A 46 -17.17 -2.12 -8.89
C LEU A 46 -16.37 -3.12 -8.05
N CYS A 47 -15.08 -2.87 -7.86
CA CYS A 47 -14.24 -3.66 -6.98
C CYS A 47 -14.65 -3.56 -5.52
N MET A 48 -15.10 -2.40 -5.03
CA MET A 48 -15.51 -2.19 -3.64
C MET A 48 -16.87 -2.82 -3.29
N LEU A 49 -17.74 -3.04 -4.28
CA LEU A 49 -19.08 -3.58 -4.06
C LEU A 49 -19.08 -4.95 -3.35
N PRO A 50 -18.36 -6.00 -3.82
CA PRO A 50 -18.37 -7.30 -3.14
C PRO A 50 -17.83 -7.22 -1.70
N PHE A 51 -16.81 -6.40 -1.44
CA PHE A 51 -16.31 -6.21 -0.08
C PHE A 51 -17.33 -5.49 0.80
N SER A 52 -18.06 -4.50 0.26
CA SER A 52 -19.13 -3.82 0.99
C SER A 52 -20.30 -4.76 1.33
N VAL A 53 -20.64 -5.68 0.41
CA VAL A 53 -21.66 -6.73 0.64
C VAL A 53 -21.20 -7.74 1.70
N CYS A 54 -19.91 -8.09 1.73
CA CYS A 54 -19.36 -8.96 2.77
C CYS A 54 -19.33 -8.30 4.15
N VAL A 55 -19.22 -6.96 4.22
CA VAL A 55 -19.05 -6.22 5.47
C VAL A 55 -20.39 -5.76 6.07
N PHE A 56 -21.31 -5.26 5.24
CA PHE A 56 -22.54 -4.62 5.68
C PHE A 56 -23.79 -5.40 5.29
N SER A 57 -24.95 -5.00 5.80
CA SER A 57 -26.24 -5.66 5.52
C SER A 57 -27.35 -4.64 5.31
N GLY A 58 -28.37 -5.01 4.52
CA GLY A 58 -29.52 -4.14 4.24
C GLY A 58 -29.14 -2.83 3.56
N GLU A 59 -29.77 -1.73 3.97
CA GLU A 59 -29.55 -0.40 3.40
C GLU A 59 -28.11 0.13 3.61
N SER A 60 -27.42 -0.35 4.65
CA SER A 60 -26.04 0.03 4.96
C SER A 60 -25.05 -0.35 3.85
N ILE A 61 -25.36 -1.38 3.03
CA ILE A 61 -24.51 -1.77 1.89
C ILE A 61 -24.45 -0.63 0.87
N ALA A 62 -25.60 -0.12 0.45
CA ALA A 62 -25.68 0.93 -0.56
C ALA A 62 -25.05 2.23 -0.05
N LEU A 63 -25.30 2.58 1.22
CA LEU A 63 -24.71 3.76 1.85
C LEU A 63 -23.18 3.65 1.93
N ALA A 64 -22.65 2.54 2.46
CA ALA A 64 -21.20 2.34 2.57
C ALA A 64 -20.53 2.37 1.20
N TRP A 65 -21.08 1.65 0.22
CA TRP A 65 -20.56 1.59 -1.14
C TRP A 65 -20.53 2.97 -1.80
N LEU A 66 -21.62 3.74 -1.68
CA LEU A 66 -21.72 5.08 -2.25
C LEU A 66 -20.72 6.03 -1.59
N VAL A 67 -20.60 6.01 -0.26
CA VAL A 67 -19.66 6.86 0.48
C VAL A 67 -18.22 6.55 0.07
N LEU A 68 -17.83 5.28 0.01
CA LEU A 68 -16.48 4.86 -0.38
C LEU A 68 -16.17 5.24 -1.84
N ALA A 69 -17.12 5.05 -2.76
CA ALA A 69 -16.94 5.43 -4.15
C ALA A 69 -16.84 6.95 -4.32
N ALA A 70 -17.70 7.72 -3.65
CA ALA A 70 -17.70 9.18 -3.70
C ALA A 70 -16.46 9.78 -3.05
N SER A 71 -16.04 9.27 -1.88
CA SER A 71 -14.80 9.70 -1.22
C SER A 71 -13.59 9.39 -2.08
N HIS A 72 -13.52 8.21 -2.70
CA HIS A 72 -12.42 7.85 -3.61
C HIS A 72 -12.31 8.85 -4.76
N ALA A 73 -13.42 9.10 -5.46
CA ALA A 73 -13.45 10.03 -6.57
C ALA A 73 -13.06 11.47 -6.17
N LEU A 74 -13.51 11.92 -5.00
CA LEU A 74 -13.14 13.23 -4.45
C LEU A 74 -11.64 13.31 -4.14
N ILE A 75 -11.09 12.33 -3.42
CA ILE A 75 -9.67 12.30 -3.05
C ILE A 75 -8.80 12.27 -4.30
N ASP A 76 -9.12 11.43 -5.29
CA ASP A 76 -8.34 11.30 -6.52
C ASP A 76 -8.42 12.58 -7.39
N CYS A 77 -9.55 13.30 -7.35
CA CYS A 77 -9.69 14.60 -7.99
C CYS A 77 -8.82 15.67 -7.31
N LEU A 78 -8.89 15.77 -5.98
CA LEU A 78 -8.08 16.71 -5.19
C LEU A 78 -6.58 16.43 -5.34
N LYS A 79 -6.20 15.16 -5.35
CA LYS A 79 -4.86 14.69 -5.67
C LYS A 79 -4.39 15.23 -7.02
N GLY A 80 -5.18 15.04 -8.07
CA GLY A 80 -4.84 15.55 -9.41
C GLY A 80 -4.62 17.06 -9.43
N MET A 81 -5.42 17.82 -8.68
CA MET A 81 -5.26 19.28 -8.55
C MET A 81 -3.97 19.66 -7.82
N VAL A 82 -3.64 18.97 -6.73
CA VAL A 82 -2.43 19.22 -5.93
C VAL A 82 -1.17 18.85 -6.73
N GLU A 83 -1.20 17.74 -7.47
CA GLU A 83 -0.11 17.34 -8.36
C GLU A 83 0.11 18.35 -9.49
N GLY A 84 -0.97 18.95 -10.03
CA GLY A 84 -0.90 20.01 -11.03
C GLY A 84 -0.23 21.30 -10.53
N ARG A 85 -0.13 21.49 -9.21
CA ARG A 85 0.57 22.62 -8.57
C ARG A 85 2.05 22.33 -8.28
N GLY A 86 2.59 21.20 -8.74
CA GLY A 86 4.00 20.84 -8.54
C GLY A 86 4.33 20.26 -7.16
N ALA A 87 3.33 19.75 -6.43
CA ALA A 87 3.56 19.11 -5.14
C ALA A 87 4.44 17.85 -5.27
N ASN A 88 5.20 17.54 -4.21
CA ASN A 88 6.08 16.37 -4.18
C ASN A 88 5.28 15.07 -4.37
N PRO A 89 5.60 14.23 -5.39
CA PRO A 89 4.85 13.01 -5.69
C PRO A 89 4.78 11.99 -4.54
N LEU A 90 5.84 11.86 -3.74
CA LEU A 90 5.88 10.96 -2.60
C LEU A 90 4.90 11.44 -1.51
N THR A 91 4.93 12.74 -1.20
CA THR A 91 4.03 13.34 -0.20
C THR A 91 2.58 13.21 -0.62
N VAL A 92 2.27 13.53 -1.88
CA VAL A 92 0.92 13.38 -2.41
C VAL A 92 0.46 11.93 -2.33
N PHE A 93 1.30 10.97 -2.70
CA PHE A 93 0.98 9.55 -2.58
C PHE A 93 0.71 9.15 -1.12
N CYS A 94 1.53 9.57 -0.16
CA CYS A 94 1.33 9.22 1.24
C CYS A 94 0.02 9.80 1.80
N VAL A 95 -0.28 11.07 1.48
CA VAL A 95 -1.52 11.73 1.92
C VAL A 95 -2.74 11.08 1.28
N ASP A 96 -2.69 10.79 -0.02
CA ASP A 96 -3.74 10.10 -0.76
C ASP A 96 -4.09 8.74 -0.10
N GLN A 97 -3.10 7.89 0.11
CA GLN A 97 -3.30 6.58 0.73
C GLN A 97 -3.78 6.69 2.18
N ALA A 98 -3.28 7.66 2.96
CA ALA A 98 -3.75 7.90 4.31
C ALA A 98 -5.24 8.31 4.35
N LEU A 99 -5.68 9.18 3.44
CA LEU A 99 -7.07 9.60 3.33
C LEU A 99 -7.99 8.43 2.94
N HIS A 100 -7.61 7.61 1.97
CA HIS A 100 -8.41 6.44 1.59
C HIS A 100 -8.53 5.40 2.71
N LEU A 101 -7.43 5.12 3.43
CA LEU A 101 -7.45 4.23 4.59
C LEU A 101 -8.32 4.80 5.72
N ALA A 102 -8.23 6.10 5.98
CA ALA A 102 -9.08 6.78 6.96
C ALA A 102 -10.57 6.68 6.58
N CYS A 103 -10.92 6.84 5.30
CA CYS A 103 -12.29 6.64 4.82
C CYS A 103 -12.76 5.20 5.03
N CYS A 104 -11.94 4.19 4.72
CA CYS A 104 -12.29 2.79 4.96
C CYS A 104 -12.57 2.51 6.45
N ILE A 105 -11.71 3.01 7.34
CA ILE A 105 -11.86 2.85 8.79
C ILE A 105 -13.10 3.61 9.28
N ALA A 106 -13.32 4.84 8.86
CA ALA A 106 -14.46 5.65 9.28
C ALA A 106 -15.79 5.02 8.87
N VAL A 107 -15.89 4.51 7.63
CA VAL A 107 -17.09 3.81 7.13
C VAL A 107 -17.30 2.50 7.88
N ALA A 108 -16.24 1.72 8.13
CA ALA A 108 -16.34 0.53 8.97
C ALA A 108 -16.85 0.89 10.37
N VAL A 109 -16.20 1.80 11.10
CA VAL A 109 -16.59 2.16 12.47
C VAL A 109 -18.04 2.67 12.51
N GLY A 110 -18.42 3.59 11.62
CA GLY A 110 -19.71 4.26 11.66
C GLY A 110 -20.91 3.40 11.25
N LEU A 111 -20.72 2.41 10.38
CA LEU A 111 -21.81 1.58 9.86
C LEU A 111 -21.78 0.13 10.34
N PHE A 112 -20.62 -0.37 10.82
CA PHE A 112 -20.47 -1.73 11.34
C PHE A 112 -20.81 -1.82 12.83
N SER A 113 -20.40 -0.82 13.63
CA SER A 113 -20.70 -0.76 15.05
C SER A 113 -21.82 0.25 15.27
N ALA A 114 -23.02 -0.22 15.64
CA ALA A 114 -24.18 0.65 15.93
C ALA A 114 -23.96 1.63 17.10
N HIS A 115 -22.79 1.58 17.76
CA HIS A 115 -22.39 2.47 18.84
C HIS A 115 -21.17 3.29 18.40
N PRO A 116 -21.20 4.63 18.53
CA PRO A 116 -20.04 5.44 18.24
C PRO A 116 -18.96 5.15 19.28
N LEU A 117 -17.88 4.49 18.84
CA LEU A 117 -16.64 4.35 19.61
C LEU A 117 -15.98 5.75 19.68
N LEU A 118 -16.49 6.63 20.54
CA LEU A 118 -15.96 8.00 20.72
C LEU A 118 -14.64 8.03 21.49
N ASP A 119 -14.29 6.92 22.15
CA ASP A 119 -13.04 6.77 22.88
C ASP A 119 -11.99 5.99 22.05
N VAL A 120 -10.76 6.54 21.99
CA VAL A 120 -9.64 5.99 21.21
C VAL A 120 -9.22 4.63 21.76
N THR A 121 -9.20 4.45 23.08
CA THR A 121 -8.82 3.17 23.69
C THR A 121 -9.81 2.08 23.31
N SER A 122 -11.10 2.37 23.39
CA SER A 122 -12.18 1.47 22.96
C SER A 122 -12.08 1.11 21.47
N LEU A 123 -11.73 2.08 20.61
CA LEU A 123 -11.47 1.84 19.18
C LEU A 123 -10.27 0.92 18.96
N CYS A 124 -9.13 1.17 19.63
CA CYS A 124 -7.94 0.34 19.51
C CYS A 124 -8.21 -1.11 19.94
N VAL A 125 -8.93 -1.31 21.05
CA VAL A 125 -9.33 -2.65 21.52
C VAL A 125 -10.25 -3.33 20.52
N ALA A 126 -11.23 -2.62 19.96
CA ALA A 126 -12.14 -3.18 18.96
C ALA A 126 -11.43 -3.57 17.64
N LEU A 127 -10.34 -2.88 17.29
CA LEU A 127 -9.54 -3.20 16.11
C LEU A 127 -8.58 -4.38 16.32
N VAL A 128 -7.98 -4.52 17.50
CA VAL A 128 -6.90 -5.50 17.76
C VAL A 128 -7.38 -6.78 18.47
N GLY A 129 -8.57 -6.76 19.06
CA GLY A 129 -8.83 -7.53 20.28
C GLY A 129 -9.54 -8.88 20.18
N GLN A 130 -9.78 -9.49 19.02
CA GLN A 130 -10.54 -10.75 18.96
C GLN A 130 -9.95 -11.76 17.97
N PRO A 131 -9.48 -12.94 18.43
CA PRO A 131 -8.90 -13.94 17.56
C PRO A 131 -9.92 -14.49 16.57
N PHE A 132 -9.53 -14.55 15.31
CA PHE A 132 -10.36 -15.01 14.21
C PHE A 132 -9.54 -15.92 13.27
N GLU A 133 -10.20 -16.89 12.64
CA GLU A 133 -9.61 -17.86 11.70
C GLU A 133 -9.19 -17.23 10.34
N GLY A 134 -9.13 -15.90 10.25
CA GLY A 134 -8.85 -15.14 9.02
C GLY A 134 -7.37 -15.04 8.64
N SER A 135 -6.50 -15.90 9.17
CA SER A 135 -5.05 -15.85 8.97
C SER A 135 -4.67 -15.92 7.48
N ALA A 136 -5.33 -16.78 6.71
CA ALA A 136 -5.08 -16.89 5.26
C ALA A 136 -5.44 -15.59 4.50
N PHE A 137 -6.52 -14.92 4.87
CA PHE A 137 -6.92 -13.64 4.27
C PHE A 137 -5.95 -12.51 4.64
N ALA A 138 -5.55 -12.44 5.91
CA ALA A 138 -4.57 -11.45 6.38
C ALA A 138 -3.22 -11.62 5.67
N VAL A 139 -2.77 -12.87 5.47
CA VAL A 139 -1.58 -13.19 4.67
C VAL A 139 -1.75 -12.78 3.21
N ALA A 140 -2.90 -13.05 2.59
CA ALA A 140 -3.17 -12.62 1.21
C ALA A 140 -3.13 -11.09 1.07
N LEU A 141 -3.76 -10.35 1.99
CA LEU A 141 -3.74 -8.89 2.01
C LEU A 141 -2.33 -8.36 2.23
N MET A 142 -1.57 -8.95 3.15
CA MET A 142 -0.16 -8.61 3.36
C MET A 142 0.64 -8.73 2.06
N LEU A 143 0.51 -9.82 1.31
CA LEU A 143 1.20 -10.00 0.03
C LEU A 143 0.77 -8.95 -1.01
N LEU A 144 -0.53 -8.65 -1.10
CA LEU A 144 -1.04 -7.61 -2.00
C LEU A 144 -0.42 -6.23 -1.68
N VAL A 145 -0.31 -5.88 -0.39
CA VAL A 145 0.31 -4.61 0.02
C VAL A 145 1.82 -4.60 -0.24
N MET A 146 2.53 -5.70 0.00
CA MET A 146 3.98 -5.81 -0.21
C MET A 146 4.40 -5.77 -1.69
N TRP A 147 3.52 -6.18 -2.60
CA TRP A 147 3.85 -6.28 -4.02
C TRP A 147 3.67 -4.98 -4.77
N LYS A 148 2.43 -4.48 -4.93
CA LYS A 148 2.19 -3.26 -5.74
C LYS A 148 2.28 -1.96 -4.95
N PRO A 149 1.50 -1.73 -3.87
CA PRO A 149 1.56 -0.47 -3.12
C PRO A 149 2.96 -0.15 -2.60
N ALA A 150 3.63 -1.11 -1.96
CA ALA A 150 4.99 -0.91 -1.48
C ALA A 150 5.99 -0.66 -2.63
N ALA A 151 5.86 -1.33 -3.79
CA ALA A 151 6.73 -1.05 -4.93
C ALA A 151 6.51 0.35 -5.52
N VAL A 152 5.27 0.83 -5.55
CA VAL A 152 4.95 2.21 -5.99
C VAL A 152 5.57 3.22 -5.01
N PHE A 153 5.39 3.01 -3.70
CA PHE A 153 6.02 3.84 -2.67
C PHE A 153 7.55 3.87 -2.84
N MET A 154 8.19 2.72 -2.94
CA MET A 154 9.65 2.62 -3.09
C MET A 154 10.14 3.32 -4.36
N ARG A 155 9.40 3.23 -5.47
CA ARG A 155 9.72 3.94 -6.70
C ARG A 155 9.67 5.46 -6.51
N LEU A 156 8.64 5.98 -5.84
CA LEU A 156 8.49 7.42 -5.60
C LEU A 156 9.57 7.94 -4.63
N LEU A 157 9.88 7.17 -3.58
CA LEU A 157 10.93 7.49 -2.62
C LEU A 157 12.30 7.58 -3.31
N LEU A 158 12.69 6.54 -4.05
CA LEU A 158 13.98 6.49 -4.73
C LEU A 158 14.11 7.55 -5.82
N HIS A 159 13.01 7.88 -6.50
CA HIS A 159 13.00 9.00 -7.44
C HIS A 159 13.28 10.33 -6.73
N GLY A 160 12.70 10.56 -5.55
CA GLY A 160 12.97 11.75 -4.75
C GLY A 160 14.44 11.86 -4.31
N VAL A 161 15.06 10.74 -3.92
CA VAL A 161 16.49 10.70 -3.53
C VAL A 161 17.39 11.03 -4.72
N ARG A 162 17.14 10.42 -5.88
CA ARG A 162 17.94 10.65 -7.11
C ARG A 162 17.83 12.05 -7.66
N VAL A 163 16.73 12.76 -7.41
CA VAL A 163 16.56 14.16 -7.83
C VAL A 163 17.24 15.11 -6.84
N GLY A 164 17.44 14.70 -5.59
CA GLY A 164 18.23 15.42 -4.59
C GLY A 164 19.75 15.24 -4.74
N GLY A 165 20.19 14.11 -5.31
CA GLY A 165 21.55 13.91 -5.80
C GLY A 165 21.72 14.55 -7.19
N GLU A 166 22.93 14.99 -7.52
CA GLU A 166 23.20 15.55 -8.86
C GLU A 166 22.85 14.52 -9.95
N ARG A 167 22.32 15.04 -11.06
CA ARG A 167 21.67 14.27 -12.11
C ARG A 167 22.74 13.56 -12.95
N CYS A 168 22.85 12.24 -12.86
CA CYS A 168 23.49 11.47 -13.94
C CYS A 168 22.60 11.54 -15.20
N GLU A 169 22.96 12.40 -16.14
CA GLU A 169 22.46 12.37 -17.52
C GLU A 169 23.04 11.14 -18.23
N GLY A 170 22.20 10.21 -18.70
CA GLY A 170 22.65 9.20 -19.66
C GLY A 170 22.11 7.78 -19.61
N CYS A 171 21.01 7.46 -18.92
CA CYS A 171 20.45 6.10 -18.93
C CYS A 171 19.07 6.07 -19.61
N GLY A 172 19.08 5.75 -20.90
CA GLY A 172 17.91 5.48 -21.71
C GLY A 172 18.22 4.43 -22.77
N GLY A 173 18.45 3.18 -22.34
CA GLY A 173 18.63 2.01 -23.20
C GLY A 173 17.64 0.88 -22.86
N GLU A 174 17.50 -0.11 -23.76
CA GLU A 174 16.63 -1.28 -23.56
C GLU A 174 17.08 -2.17 -22.36
N ASP A 175 18.38 -2.18 -22.04
CA ASP A 175 18.95 -2.82 -20.85
C ASP A 175 18.45 -2.19 -19.53
N ASP A 176 18.07 -0.90 -19.55
CA ASP A 176 17.51 -0.23 -18.38
C ASP A 176 16.12 -0.79 -18.04
N ASP A 177 15.29 -1.15 -19.03
CA ASP A 177 13.95 -1.68 -18.77
C ASP A 177 14.01 -3.11 -18.20
N GLU A 178 14.92 -3.95 -18.67
CA GLU A 178 15.16 -5.28 -18.08
C GLU A 178 15.74 -5.18 -16.66
N GLY A 179 16.72 -4.29 -16.43
CA GLY A 179 17.26 -4.01 -15.09
C GLY A 179 16.21 -3.48 -14.12
N LEU A 180 15.30 -2.60 -14.59
CA LEU A 180 14.16 -2.08 -13.82
C LEU A 180 13.13 -3.17 -13.50
N ARG A 181 12.94 -4.16 -14.39
CA ARG A 181 12.07 -5.32 -14.15
C ARG A 181 12.69 -6.27 -13.13
N ALA A 182 13.97 -6.59 -13.25
CA ALA A 182 14.69 -7.44 -12.29
C ALA A 182 14.72 -6.80 -10.89
N GLY A 183 15.04 -5.50 -10.79
CA GLY A 183 15.05 -4.78 -9.52
C GLY A 183 13.69 -4.78 -8.81
N ARG A 184 12.59 -4.67 -9.58
CA ARG A 184 11.23 -4.76 -9.03
C ARG A 184 10.94 -6.14 -8.45
N TRP A 185 11.31 -7.21 -9.17
CA TRP A 185 11.16 -8.59 -8.68
C TRP A 185 11.99 -8.86 -7.44
N ILE A 186 13.26 -8.44 -7.43
CA ILE A 186 14.14 -8.55 -6.25
C ILE A 186 13.49 -7.88 -5.04
N GLY A 187 12.99 -6.65 -5.20
CA GLY A 187 12.34 -5.93 -4.11
C GLY A 187 11.05 -6.61 -3.61
N MET A 188 10.24 -7.18 -4.51
CA MET A 188 9.03 -7.92 -4.11
C MET A 188 9.37 -9.21 -3.36
N LEU A 189 10.38 -9.95 -3.83
CA LEU A 189 10.84 -11.18 -3.19
C LEU A 189 11.44 -10.91 -1.80
N GLU A 190 12.30 -9.90 -1.69
CA GLU A 190 12.91 -9.51 -0.41
C GLU A 190 11.86 -9.13 0.63
N ARG A 191 10.90 -8.26 0.29
CA ARG A 191 9.82 -7.91 1.21
C ARG A 191 8.96 -9.12 1.58
N THR A 192 8.73 -10.03 0.63
CA THR A 192 7.98 -11.26 0.91
C THR A 192 8.72 -12.17 1.89
N ILE A 193 10.02 -12.38 1.68
CA ILE A 193 10.87 -13.18 2.58
C ILE A 193 10.89 -12.55 3.97
N ILE A 194 11.16 -11.24 4.07
CA ILE A 194 11.20 -10.53 5.35
C ILE A 194 9.83 -10.59 6.05
N ALA A 195 8.73 -10.37 5.33
CA ALA A 195 7.40 -10.43 5.91
C ALA A 195 7.07 -11.80 6.50
N VAL A 196 7.43 -12.89 5.81
CA VAL A 196 7.28 -14.26 6.32
C VAL A 196 8.13 -14.46 7.58
N LEU A 197 9.40 -14.02 7.57
CA LEU A 197 10.27 -14.14 8.73
C LEU A 197 9.76 -13.36 9.94
N VAL A 198 9.21 -12.16 9.74
CA VAL A 198 8.61 -11.33 10.81
C VAL A 198 7.42 -12.04 11.44
N VAL A 199 6.51 -12.56 10.61
CA VAL A 199 5.32 -13.32 11.04
C VAL A 199 5.71 -14.54 11.88
N HIS A 200 6.85 -15.17 11.59
CA HIS A 200 7.39 -16.32 12.34
C HIS A 200 8.38 -15.94 13.45
N GLY A 201 8.55 -14.65 13.76
CA GLY A 201 9.48 -14.17 14.79
C GLY A 201 10.97 -14.42 14.51
N GLN A 202 11.34 -14.73 13.26
CA GLN A 202 12.71 -15.07 12.85
C GLN A 202 13.53 -13.81 12.51
N PHE A 203 13.64 -12.87 13.46
CA PHE A 203 14.32 -11.59 13.24
C PHE A 203 15.81 -11.74 12.89
N ALA A 204 16.49 -12.76 13.42
CA ALA A 204 17.89 -13.04 13.10
C ALA A 204 18.09 -13.40 11.61
N ALA A 205 17.15 -14.11 11.00
CA ALA A 205 17.22 -14.48 9.58
C ALA A 205 17.03 -13.26 8.65
N ILE A 206 16.37 -12.20 9.11
CA ILE A 206 16.24 -10.95 8.36
C ILE A 206 17.62 -10.30 8.17
N ALA A 207 18.46 -10.32 9.21
CA ALA A 207 19.83 -9.82 9.12
C ALA A 207 20.65 -10.59 8.07
N PHE A 208 20.45 -11.90 7.97
CA PHE A 208 21.07 -12.72 6.93
C PHE A 208 20.62 -12.30 5.51
N VAL A 209 19.32 -12.11 5.28
CA VAL A 209 18.77 -11.68 3.98
C VAL A 209 19.37 -10.32 3.56
N LEU A 210 19.40 -9.35 4.47
CA LEU A 210 19.97 -8.03 4.19
C LEU A 210 21.48 -8.11 3.92
N THR A 211 22.20 -8.89 4.72
CA THR A 211 23.66 -9.09 4.54
C THR A 211 23.97 -9.75 3.21
N ALA A 212 23.23 -10.80 2.82
CA ALA A 212 23.39 -11.47 1.54
C ALA A 212 23.16 -10.50 0.37
N LYS A 213 22.14 -9.64 0.47
CA LYS A 213 21.88 -8.58 -0.52
C LYS A 213 23.04 -7.59 -0.62
N SER A 214 23.64 -7.19 0.50
CA SER A 214 24.77 -6.26 0.52
C SER A 214 26.05 -6.88 -0.04
N ILE A 215 26.33 -8.15 0.28
CA ILE A 215 27.48 -8.88 -0.28
C ILE A 215 27.36 -8.98 -1.80
N ALA A 216 26.18 -9.32 -2.33
CA ALA A 216 25.95 -9.43 -3.77
C ALA A 216 26.15 -8.11 -4.53
N ARG A 217 26.11 -6.97 -3.84
CA ARG A 217 26.28 -5.62 -4.41
C ARG A 217 27.53 -4.91 -3.92
N PHE A 218 28.41 -5.58 -3.15
CA PHE A 218 29.53 -4.95 -2.46
C PHE A 218 30.41 -4.09 -3.37
N LYS A 219 30.80 -4.62 -4.55
CA LYS A 219 31.63 -3.88 -5.53
C LYS A 219 30.97 -2.61 -6.09
N MET A 220 29.63 -2.54 -6.08
CA MET A 220 28.90 -1.37 -6.58
C MET A 220 28.74 -0.29 -5.51
N LEU A 221 28.97 -0.62 -4.23
CA LEU A 221 28.88 0.34 -3.12
C LEU A 221 30.04 1.33 -3.07
N ASP A 222 31.07 1.13 -3.89
CA ASP A 222 32.16 2.11 -4.08
C ASP A 222 31.67 3.37 -4.82
N ASP A 223 30.60 3.26 -5.61
CA ASP A 223 29.89 4.39 -6.20
C ASP A 223 28.98 5.04 -5.14
N LYS A 224 29.30 6.28 -4.77
CA LYS A 224 28.59 7.04 -3.73
C LYS A 224 27.10 7.22 -4.04
N GLU A 225 26.74 7.59 -5.28
CA GLU A 225 25.35 7.84 -5.65
C GLU A 225 24.54 6.53 -5.62
N PHE A 226 25.14 5.44 -6.10
CA PHE A 226 24.56 4.11 -5.98
C PHE A 226 24.39 3.71 -4.52
N ALA A 227 25.42 3.89 -3.68
CA ALA A 227 25.41 3.50 -2.28
C ALA A 227 24.33 4.23 -1.48
N GLU A 228 24.17 5.54 -1.66
CA GLU A 228 23.12 6.33 -1.01
C GLU A 228 21.72 5.85 -1.42
N CYS A 229 21.47 5.70 -2.73
CA CYS A 229 20.21 5.17 -3.22
C CYS A 229 19.93 3.74 -2.73
N TYR A 230 20.94 2.89 -2.71
CA TYR A 230 20.86 1.51 -2.25
C TYR A 230 20.53 1.42 -0.76
N LEU A 231 21.19 2.23 0.07
CA LEU A 231 20.98 2.28 1.52
C LEU A 231 19.57 2.77 1.85
N VAL A 232 19.15 3.91 1.29
CA VAL A 232 17.79 4.44 1.52
C VAL A 232 16.74 3.45 1.04
N GLY A 233 16.95 2.85 -0.15
CA GLY A 233 16.04 1.86 -0.72
C GLY A 233 15.89 0.62 0.16
N THR A 234 17.01 0.06 0.62
CA THR A 234 17.00 -1.18 1.43
C THR A 234 16.42 -0.93 2.81
N LEU A 235 16.83 0.14 3.50
CA LEU A 235 16.33 0.46 4.84
C LEU A 235 14.84 0.77 4.82
N ALA A 236 14.36 1.60 3.89
CA ALA A 236 12.93 1.93 3.80
C ALA A 236 12.08 0.70 3.44
N SER A 237 12.55 -0.14 2.50
CA SER A 237 11.86 -1.39 2.15
C SER A 237 11.82 -2.37 3.32
N CYS A 238 12.88 -2.43 4.13
CA CYS A 238 12.93 -3.23 5.34
C CYS A 238 11.93 -2.72 6.38
N VAL A 239 11.87 -1.41 6.65
CA VAL A 239 10.87 -0.82 7.57
C VAL A 239 9.45 -1.18 7.17
N ILE A 240 9.11 -1.09 5.88
CA ILE A 240 7.77 -1.49 5.39
C ILE A 240 7.49 -2.98 5.72
N ALA A 241 8.45 -3.86 5.45
CA ALA A 241 8.31 -5.29 5.69
C ALA A 241 8.36 -5.68 7.18
N LEU A 242 8.91 -4.83 8.05
CA LEU A 242 8.91 -5.01 9.51
C LEU A 242 7.62 -4.51 10.16
N VAL A 243 6.98 -3.48 9.62
CA VAL A 243 5.82 -2.81 10.25
C VAL A 243 4.48 -3.35 9.74
N VAL A 244 4.33 -3.53 8.42
CA VAL A 244 3.01 -3.86 7.83
C VAL A 244 2.52 -5.25 8.25
N PRO A 245 3.33 -6.33 8.22
CA PRO A 245 2.87 -7.65 8.63
C PRO A 245 2.31 -7.72 10.06
N PRO A 246 3.04 -7.29 11.12
CA PRO A 246 2.50 -7.38 12.48
C PRO A 246 1.30 -6.45 12.72
N LEU A 247 1.21 -5.32 12.01
CA LEU A 247 0.02 -4.46 12.06
C LEU A 247 -1.21 -5.20 11.53
N LEU A 248 -1.09 -5.88 10.39
CA LEU A 248 -2.18 -6.67 9.82
C LEU A 248 -2.51 -7.91 10.67
N GLN A 249 -1.52 -8.56 11.27
CA GLN A 249 -1.73 -9.66 12.23
C GLN A 249 -2.51 -9.20 13.46
N GLY A 250 -2.13 -8.07 14.04
CA GLY A 250 -2.81 -7.48 15.19
C GLY A 250 -4.27 -7.15 14.89
N ILE A 251 -4.57 -6.53 13.73
CA ILE A 251 -5.95 -6.22 13.32
C ILE A 251 -6.76 -7.50 13.02
N ALA A 252 -6.09 -8.54 12.49
CA ALA A 252 -6.72 -9.82 12.24
C ALA A 252 -6.97 -10.65 13.51
N GLY A 253 -6.39 -10.25 14.65
CA GLY A 253 -6.40 -11.02 15.90
C GLY A 253 -5.63 -12.33 15.81
N TRP A 254 -4.71 -12.46 14.86
CA TRP A 254 -3.91 -13.67 14.68
C TRP A 254 -2.65 -13.59 15.54
N VAL A 255 -2.51 -14.52 16.49
CA VAL A 255 -1.31 -14.74 17.32
C VAL A 255 -0.52 -15.92 16.76
#